data_AF-A0A523GL29-F1
#
_entry.id   AF-A0A523GL29-F1
#
_cell.length_a   1.000
_cell.length_b   1.000
_cell.length_c   1.000
_cell.angle_alpha   90.00
_cell.angle_beta   90.00
_cell.angle_gamma   90.00
#
_symmetry.space_group_name_H-M   'P 1'
#
loop_
_entity.id
_entity.type
_entity.pdbx_description
1 polymer ?
#
loop_
_entity_poly.entity_id
_entity_poly.type
_entity_poly.pdbx_seq_one_letter_code
_entity_poly.pdbx_strand_id
1 'polypeptide(L)'
;MISKDSSLIEVAAIVSNALTKAKIQATLSGGGAVSIYTDNTYESKNLDFVTAALLENLKPVMGSLGFQHSGTPRLSQFDHPDIEWYVEFPPSPLAFGNLQIDPMDCKIIELDVGELRIITPTHSVMDRLAAAIHWNDQQSRTQAILVAVNNEVDWDAISKWYMKEGESAAEYERFRKLVSRATEQLESK
;
A
#
# COMPACT_ATOMS: atom_id res chain seq x y z
N MET A 1 -18.10 3.49 12.62
CA MET A 1 -17.27 3.17 13.80
C MET A 1 -16.60 1.85 13.49
N ILE A 2 -15.30 1.70 13.74
CA ILE A 2 -14.56 0.46 13.45
C ILE A 2 -15.05 -0.64 14.40
N SER A 3 -15.25 -1.84 13.86
CA SER A 3 -15.70 -3.03 14.60
C SER A 3 -15.12 -4.30 13.98
N LYS A 4 -15.39 -5.44 14.63
CA LYS A 4 -15.02 -6.78 14.15
C LYS A 4 -15.60 -7.14 12.77
N ASP A 5 -16.68 -6.47 12.38
CA ASP A 5 -17.36 -6.69 11.10
C ASP A 5 -16.84 -5.75 10.00
N SER A 6 -15.95 -4.81 10.33
CA SER A 6 -15.34 -3.91 9.34
C SER A 6 -14.38 -4.69 8.45
N SER A 7 -14.49 -4.48 7.13
CA SER A 7 -13.51 -4.99 6.18
C SER A 7 -12.21 -4.17 6.20
N LEU A 8 -11.12 -4.75 5.69
CA LEU A 8 -9.81 -4.08 5.62
C LEU A 8 -9.89 -2.73 4.88
N ILE A 9 -10.59 -2.67 3.74
CA ILE A 9 -10.74 -1.44 2.96
C ILE A 9 -11.58 -0.38 3.71
N GLU A 10 -12.61 -0.78 4.46
CA GLU A 10 -13.38 0.15 5.28
C GLU A 10 -12.54 0.72 6.42
N VAL A 11 -11.75 -0.11 7.10
CA VAL A 11 -10.82 0.36 8.14
C VAL A 11 -9.82 1.35 7.55
N ALA A 12 -9.21 1.03 6.40
CA ALA A 12 -8.30 1.93 5.71
C ALA A 12 -8.96 3.25 5.32
N ALA A 13 -10.19 3.21 4.79
CA ALA A 13 -10.94 4.40 4.40
C ALA A 13 -11.34 5.27 5.60
N ILE A 14 -11.75 4.66 6.72
CA ILE A 14 -12.07 5.39 7.96
C ILE A 14 -10.83 6.14 8.47
N VAL A 15 -9.67 5.47 8.48
CA VAL A 15 -8.39 6.07 8.90
C VAL A 15 -7.98 7.21 7.95
N SER A 16 -8.00 6.96 6.64
CA SER A 16 -7.62 7.95 5.62
C SER A 16 -8.52 9.19 5.64
N ASN A 17 -9.84 9.00 5.75
CA ASN A 17 -10.83 10.07 5.85
C ASN A 17 -10.64 10.91 7.14
N ALA A 18 -10.37 10.27 8.28
CA ALA A 18 -10.12 10.97 9.54
C ALA A 18 -8.85 11.83 9.49
N LEU A 19 -7.78 11.29 8.92
CA LEU A 19 -6.53 12.02 8.69
C LEU A 19 -6.77 13.22 7.76
N THR A 20 -7.51 13.03 6.67
CA THR A 20 -7.82 14.11 5.73
C THR A 20 -8.67 15.21 6.38
N LYS A 21 -9.67 14.87 7.20
CA LYS A 21 -10.44 15.85 7.99
C LYS A 21 -9.59 16.62 8.99
N ALA A 22 -8.53 16.00 9.51
CA ALA A 22 -7.52 16.65 10.34
C ALA A 22 -6.46 17.43 9.52
N LYS A 23 -6.64 17.56 8.20
CA LYS A 23 -5.70 18.18 7.24
C LYS A 23 -4.33 17.49 7.21
N ILE A 24 -4.30 16.19 7.54
CA ILE A 24 -3.12 15.34 7.44
C ILE A 24 -3.22 14.55 6.14
N GLN A 25 -2.34 14.87 5.20
CA GLN A 25 -2.20 14.12 3.96
C GLN A 25 -1.44 12.82 4.24
N ALA A 26 -2.16 11.70 4.14
CA ALA A 26 -1.62 10.36 4.33
C ALA A 26 -2.09 9.45 3.19
N THR A 27 -1.19 8.60 2.69
CA THR A 27 -1.49 7.69 1.56
C THR A 27 -1.19 6.26 1.95
N LEU A 28 -2.17 5.38 1.76
CA LEU A 28 -2.00 3.96 1.96
C LEU A 28 -1.08 3.39 0.88
N SER A 29 -0.03 2.69 1.31
CA SER A 29 0.96 1.99 0.49
C SER A 29 1.13 0.55 1.00
N GLY A 30 2.19 -0.14 0.58
CA GLY A 30 2.63 -1.35 1.25
C GLY A 30 1.70 -2.55 1.09
N GLY A 31 1.73 -3.45 2.05
CA GLY A 31 0.95 -4.69 2.01
C GLY A 31 -0.57 -4.45 2.06
N GLY A 32 -1.01 -3.41 2.76
CA GLY A 32 -2.43 -3.01 2.81
C GLY A 32 -2.97 -2.64 1.42
N ALA A 33 -2.19 -1.90 0.62
CA ALA A 33 -2.57 -1.59 -0.76
C ALA A 33 -2.64 -2.84 -1.65
N VAL A 34 -1.68 -3.77 -1.50
CA VAL A 34 -1.73 -5.08 -2.19
C VAL A 34 -2.98 -5.86 -1.82
N SER A 35 -3.36 -5.86 -0.54
CA SER A 35 -4.53 -6.60 -0.07
C SER A 35 -5.80 -6.10 -0.74
N ILE A 36 -5.96 -4.78 -0.82
CA ILE A 36 -7.07 -4.14 -1.52
C ILE A 36 -7.05 -4.45 -3.02
N TYR A 37 -5.89 -4.35 -3.68
CA TYR A 37 -5.79 -4.58 -5.12
C TYR A 37 -5.86 -6.05 -5.54
N THR A 38 -5.85 -6.98 -4.61
CA THR A 38 -5.92 -8.43 -4.91
C THR A 38 -7.15 -9.09 -4.29
N ASP A 39 -8.11 -8.30 -3.81
CA ASP A 39 -9.29 -8.77 -3.08
C ASP A 39 -8.93 -9.78 -1.98
N ASN A 40 -7.88 -9.46 -1.22
CA ASN A 40 -7.30 -10.29 -0.16
C ASN A 40 -6.74 -11.66 -0.59
N THR A 41 -6.52 -11.90 -1.90
CA THR A 41 -5.73 -13.08 -2.35
C THR A 41 -4.33 -13.08 -1.71
N TYR A 42 -3.80 -11.90 -1.44
CA TYR A 42 -2.79 -11.66 -0.43
C TYR A 42 -3.40 -10.77 0.66
N GLU A 43 -3.26 -11.15 1.94
CA GLU A 43 -3.74 -10.32 3.05
C GLU A 43 -2.58 -9.90 3.97
N SER A 44 -2.43 -8.59 4.13
CA SER A 44 -1.49 -7.96 5.04
C SER A 44 -2.16 -7.66 6.38
N LYS A 45 -1.43 -7.82 7.48
CA LYS A 45 -1.87 -7.35 8.80
C LYS A 45 -1.63 -5.85 9.02
N ASN A 46 -0.84 -5.22 8.16
CA ASN A 46 -0.40 -3.83 8.30
C ASN A 46 -1.13 -2.95 7.28
N LEU A 47 -1.61 -1.80 7.75
CA LEU A 47 -2.07 -0.69 6.95
C LEU A 47 -1.02 0.43 7.01
N ASP A 48 -0.15 0.48 6.00
CA ASP A 48 0.97 1.41 5.91
C ASP A 48 0.53 2.76 5.33
N PHE A 49 0.40 3.80 6.15
CA PHE A 49 0.09 5.15 5.72
C PHE A 49 1.34 6.05 5.74
N VAL A 50 1.82 6.44 4.56
CA VAL A 50 2.94 7.39 4.47
C VAL A 50 2.43 8.82 4.61
N THR A 51 3.03 9.58 5.52
CA THR A 51 2.71 11.00 5.78
C THR A 51 3.90 11.76 6.35
N ALA A 52 3.93 13.08 6.15
CA ALA A 52 4.90 13.98 6.80
C ALA A 52 4.48 14.41 8.21
N ALA A 53 3.28 14.03 8.67
CA ALA A 53 2.80 14.40 9.99
C ALA A 53 3.60 13.71 11.11
N LEU A 54 3.89 14.48 12.16
CA LEU A 54 4.54 13.98 13.37
C LEU A 54 3.57 13.14 14.22
N LEU A 55 4.14 12.21 15.00
CA LEU A 55 3.38 11.30 15.86
C LEU A 55 2.41 12.03 16.82
N GLU A 56 2.79 13.21 17.32
CA GLU A 56 1.94 14.04 18.18
C GLU A 56 0.65 14.52 17.49
N ASN A 57 0.68 14.70 16.17
CA ASN A 57 -0.50 15.06 15.38
C ASN A 57 -1.34 13.82 15.02
N LEU A 58 -0.70 12.65 14.88
CA LEU A 58 -1.37 11.38 14.57
C LEU A 58 -2.15 10.84 15.77
N LYS A 59 -1.55 10.88 16.97
CA LYS A 59 -2.14 10.36 18.21
C LYS A 59 -3.58 10.80 18.49
N PRO A 60 -3.94 12.10 18.46
CA PRO A 60 -5.32 12.53 18.73
C PRO A 60 -6.30 12.02 17.66
N VAL A 61 -5.90 11.99 16.38
CA VAL A 61 -6.75 11.49 15.28
C VAL A 61 -6.98 10.00 15.44
N MET A 62 -5.91 9.21 15.57
CA MET A 62 -5.99 7.77 15.75
C MET A 62 -6.74 7.39 17.04
N GLY A 63 -6.49 8.11 18.14
CA GLY A 63 -7.21 7.91 19.40
C GLY A 63 -8.72 8.16 19.28
N SER A 64 -9.14 9.15 18.49
CA SER A 64 -10.56 9.39 18.22
C SER A 64 -11.26 8.25 17.48
N LEU A 65 -10.49 7.41 16.78
CA LEU A 65 -10.95 6.22 16.08
C LEU A 65 -10.88 4.95 16.93
N GLY A 66 -10.44 5.04 18.19
CA GLY A 66 -10.30 3.89 19.10
C GLY A 66 -8.93 3.18 19.03
N PHE A 67 -8.01 3.66 18.19
CA PHE A 67 -6.66 3.11 18.12
C PHE A 67 -5.80 3.57 19.30
N GLN A 68 -4.91 2.69 19.74
CA GLN A 68 -3.93 2.93 20.79
C GLN A 68 -2.53 2.85 20.20
N HIS A 69 -1.68 3.82 20.54
CA HIS A 69 -0.27 3.78 20.15
C HIS A 69 0.42 2.61 20.86
N SER A 70 0.87 1.61 20.10
CA SER A 70 1.40 0.33 20.62
C SER A 70 2.90 0.15 20.38
N GLY A 71 3.51 1.01 19.55
CA GLY A 71 4.93 0.98 19.27
C GLY A 71 5.80 1.46 20.44
N THR A 72 7.10 1.09 20.42
CA THR A 72 8.13 1.85 21.15
C THR A 72 8.10 3.33 20.73
N PRO A 73 8.67 4.30 21.47
CA PRO A 73 8.61 5.72 21.11
C PRO A 73 9.08 6.09 19.68
N ARG A 74 9.74 5.15 18.97
CA ARG A 74 10.25 5.30 17.60
C ARG A 74 9.35 4.70 16.51
N LEU A 75 8.38 3.87 16.87
CA LEU A 75 7.48 3.22 15.92
C LEU A 75 6.11 3.91 15.98
N SER A 76 5.68 4.49 14.87
CA SER A 76 4.34 5.06 14.72
C SER A 76 3.32 3.95 14.38
N GLN A 77 3.23 2.94 15.25
CA GLN A 77 2.28 1.83 15.13
C GLN A 77 1.09 2.02 16.07
N PHE A 78 -0.10 1.72 15.57
CA PHE A 78 -1.37 1.88 16.27
C PHE A 78 -2.21 0.61 16.14
N ASP A 79 -2.65 0.06 17.27
CA ASP A 79 -3.50 -1.13 17.32
C ASP A 79 -4.92 -0.75 17.74
N HIS A 80 -5.92 -1.53 17.32
CA HIS A 80 -7.32 -1.34 17.74
C HIS A 80 -7.85 -2.64 18.35
N PRO A 81 -8.53 -2.61 19.50
CA PRO A 81 -8.91 -3.82 20.24
C PRO A 81 -9.93 -4.73 19.51
N ASP A 82 -10.71 -4.17 18.58
CA ASP A 82 -11.77 -4.89 17.86
C ASP A 82 -11.37 -5.43 16.47
N ILE A 83 -10.16 -5.19 15.99
CA ILE A 83 -9.71 -5.67 14.67
C ILE A 83 -8.30 -6.26 14.76
N GLU A 84 -7.92 -7.10 13.80
CA GLU A 84 -6.58 -7.72 13.78
C GLU A 84 -5.53 -6.93 13.01
N TRP A 85 -5.96 -5.96 12.20
CA TRP A 85 -5.05 -5.09 11.46
C TRP A 85 -4.55 -3.96 12.35
N TYR A 86 -3.29 -3.59 12.14
CA TYR A 86 -2.67 -2.44 12.79
C TYR A 86 -2.26 -1.40 11.75
N VAL A 87 -2.26 -0.14 12.17
CA VAL A 87 -1.92 0.99 11.32
C VAL A 87 -0.50 1.42 11.63
N GLU A 88 0.34 1.47 10.60
CA GLU A 88 1.71 1.96 10.69
C GLU A 88 1.88 3.24 9.88
N PHE A 89 2.71 4.14 10.40
CA PHE A 89 3.12 5.34 9.66
C PHE A 89 4.63 5.28 9.39
N PRO A 90 5.05 4.58 8.30
CA PRO A 90 6.45 4.54 7.90
C PRO A 90 6.97 5.95 7.51
N PRO A 91 8.31 6.14 7.48
CA PRO A 91 8.91 7.44 7.16
C PRO A 91 8.50 7.98 5.79
N SER A 92 8.26 9.29 5.74
CA SER A 92 8.09 10.08 4.50
C SER A 92 9.47 10.47 3.91
N PRO A 93 9.60 10.70 2.58
CA PRO A 93 8.55 10.77 1.55
C PRO A 93 8.03 9.43 1.07
N LEU A 94 6.85 9.44 0.43
CA LEU A 94 6.35 8.30 -0.32
C LEU A 94 7.27 8.08 -1.54
N ALA A 95 7.94 6.94 -1.57
CA ALA A 95 8.90 6.63 -2.61
C ALA A 95 8.97 5.12 -2.89
N PHE A 96 9.24 4.78 -4.14
CA PHE A 96 9.49 3.41 -4.60
C PHE A 96 10.87 3.35 -5.24
N GLY A 97 11.84 2.81 -4.49
CA GLY A 97 13.24 2.93 -4.86
C GLY A 97 13.66 4.40 -4.88
N ASN A 98 14.19 4.88 -6.00
CA ASN A 98 14.61 6.28 -6.16
C ASN A 98 13.49 7.21 -6.65
N LEU A 99 12.31 6.68 -6.97
CA LEU A 99 11.18 7.49 -7.44
C LEU A 99 10.36 8.00 -6.25
N GLN A 100 10.37 9.32 -6.04
CA GLN A 100 9.44 9.98 -5.12
C GLN A 100 8.10 10.21 -5.80
N ILE A 101 7.02 10.02 -5.05
CA ILE A 101 5.65 10.17 -5.53
C ILE A 101 4.99 11.34 -4.80
N ASP A 102 4.40 12.25 -5.55
CA ASP A 102 3.49 13.23 -4.96
C ASP A 102 2.21 12.49 -4.53
N PRO A 103 1.80 12.56 -3.26
CA PRO A 103 0.55 11.91 -2.85
C PRO A 103 -0.70 12.44 -3.60
N MET A 104 -0.62 13.58 -4.29
CA MET A 104 -1.67 14.07 -5.20
C MET A 104 -1.82 13.26 -6.49
N ASP A 105 -0.76 12.55 -6.91
CA ASP A 105 -0.79 11.63 -8.06
C ASP A 105 -1.32 10.24 -7.69
N CYS A 106 -1.77 10.06 -6.44
CA CYS A 106 -2.34 8.81 -5.94
C CYS A 106 -3.86 8.75 -6.16
N LYS A 107 -4.40 7.54 -6.08
CA LYS A 107 -5.83 7.27 -6.30
C LYS A 107 -6.62 7.63 -5.04
N ILE A 108 -7.83 8.16 -5.23
CA ILE A 108 -8.87 8.22 -4.21
C ILE A 108 -9.92 7.16 -4.52
N ILE A 109 -10.27 6.34 -3.53
CA ILE A 109 -11.42 5.43 -3.59
C ILE A 109 -12.48 5.99 -2.65
N GLU A 110 -13.69 6.25 -3.17
CA GLU A 110 -14.82 6.68 -2.37
C GLU A 110 -15.60 5.46 -1.86
N LEU A 111 -15.83 5.42 -0.54
CA LEU A 111 -16.67 4.42 0.13
C LEU A 111 -17.71 5.15 0.99
N ASP A 112 -18.79 4.44 1.36
CA ASP A 112 -19.83 4.97 2.24
C ASP A 112 -19.28 5.44 3.60
N VAL A 113 -18.18 4.83 4.06
CA VAL A 113 -17.50 5.17 5.33
C VAL A 113 -16.51 6.33 5.22
N GLY A 114 -16.20 6.79 3.99
CA GLY A 114 -15.27 7.87 3.71
C GLY A 114 -14.38 7.63 2.51
N GLU A 115 -13.47 8.57 2.26
CA GLU A 115 -12.48 8.47 1.20
C GLU A 115 -11.20 7.76 1.66
N LEU A 116 -10.65 6.93 0.79
CA LEU A 116 -9.35 6.29 0.94
C LEU A 116 -8.38 6.85 -0.09
N ARG A 117 -7.32 7.54 0.36
CA ARG A 117 -6.15 7.84 -0.46
C ARG A 117 -5.17 6.68 -0.44
N ILE A 118 -4.89 6.13 -1.62
CA ILE A 118 -4.08 4.92 -1.82
C ILE A 118 -3.20 5.09 -3.07
N ILE A 119 -1.99 4.53 -3.04
CA ILE A 119 -1.12 4.45 -4.22
C ILE A 119 -1.86 3.77 -5.39
N THR A 120 -1.59 4.11 -6.65
CA THR A 120 -2.22 3.43 -7.81
C THR A 120 -1.76 1.97 -7.91
N PRO A 121 -2.44 1.10 -8.69
CA PRO A 121 -1.94 -0.25 -8.95
C PRO A 121 -0.52 -0.26 -9.57
N THR A 122 -0.25 0.64 -10.52
CA THR A 122 1.09 0.87 -11.08
C THR A 122 2.12 1.18 -10.00
N HIS A 123 1.79 2.11 -9.10
CA HIS A 123 2.63 2.46 -7.95
C HIS A 123 2.84 1.28 -7.00
N SER A 124 1.80 0.48 -6.75
CA SER A 124 1.91 -0.73 -5.91
C SER A 124 2.84 -1.76 -6.53
N VAL A 125 2.79 -1.98 -7.85
CA VAL A 125 3.77 -2.84 -8.53
C VAL A 125 5.19 -2.31 -8.36
N MET A 126 5.42 -1.01 -8.54
CA MET A 126 6.74 -0.39 -8.34
C MET A 126 7.23 -0.52 -6.90
N ASP A 127 6.38 -0.24 -5.90
CA ASP A 127 6.66 -0.38 -4.48
C ASP A 127 7.14 -1.79 -4.13
N ARG A 128 6.37 -2.79 -4.55
CA ARG A 128 6.67 -4.20 -4.29
C ARG A 128 7.92 -4.67 -5.04
N LEU A 129 8.14 -4.22 -6.27
CA LEU A 129 9.38 -4.51 -6.99
C LEU A 129 10.59 -3.83 -6.34
N ALA A 130 10.44 -2.62 -5.80
CA ALA A 130 11.53 -1.93 -5.10
C ALA A 130 11.99 -2.73 -3.89
N ALA A 131 11.06 -3.22 -3.06
CA ALA A 131 11.37 -4.10 -1.95
C ALA A 131 12.06 -5.40 -2.42
N ALA A 132 11.57 -6.00 -3.52
CA ALA A 132 12.16 -7.21 -4.09
C ALA A 132 13.60 -7.00 -4.61
N ILE A 133 13.90 -5.83 -5.18
CA ILE A 133 15.22 -5.46 -5.73
C ILE A 133 16.19 -5.14 -4.58
N HIS A 134 15.82 -4.20 -3.71
CA HIS A 134 16.72 -3.65 -2.69
C HIS A 134 16.96 -4.60 -1.52
N TRP A 135 16.00 -5.48 -1.23
CA TRP A 135 16.06 -6.40 -0.08
C TRP A 135 16.03 -7.87 -0.47
N ASN A 136 16.06 -8.19 -1.77
CA ASN A 136 15.93 -9.56 -2.29
C ASN A 136 14.64 -10.27 -1.78
N ASP A 137 13.57 -9.50 -1.53
CA ASP A 137 12.33 -10.02 -0.99
C ASP A 137 11.46 -10.69 -2.07
N GLN A 138 11.46 -12.02 -2.06
CA GLN A 138 10.68 -12.83 -2.99
C GLN A 138 9.17 -12.70 -2.77
N GLN A 139 8.75 -12.36 -1.54
CA GLN A 139 7.33 -12.17 -1.25
C GLN A 139 6.81 -10.93 -1.96
N SER A 140 7.52 -9.80 -1.88
CA SER A 140 7.14 -8.60 -2.61
C SER A 140 7.16 -8.81 -4.13
N ARG A 141 8.07 -9.62 -4.68
CA ARG A 141 8.00 -9.99 -6.12
C ARG A 141 6.70 -10.71 -6.47
N THR A 142 6.25 -11.63 -5.61
CA THR A 142 4.98 -12.33 -5.79
C THR A 142 3.80 -11.37 -5.69
N GLN A 143 3.81 -10.45 -4.73
CA GLN A 143 2.79 -9.41 -4.58
C GLN A 143 2.70 -8.50 -5.81
N ALA A 144 3.84 -8.08 -6.37
CA ALA A 144 3.87 -7.28 -7.59
C ALA A 144 3.19 -8.00 -8.76
N ILE A 145 3.43 -9.31 -8.90
CA ILE A 145 2.76 -10.14 -9.91
C ILE A 145 1.25 -10.17 -9.65
N LEU A 146 0.83 -10.46 -8.41
CA LEU A 146 -0.60 -10.53 -8.05
C LEU A 146 -1.33 -9.22 -8.36
N VAL A 147 -0.75 -8.07 -8.00
CA VAL A 147 -1.35 -6.76 -8.31
C VAL A 147 -1.45 -6.55 -9.82
N ALA A 148 -0.38 -6.82 -10.56
CA ALA A 148 -0.33 -6.63 -12.02
C ALA A 148 -1.29 -7.56 -12.79
N VAL A 149 -1.62 -8.72 -12.22
CA VAL A 149 -2.58 -9.67 -12.81
C VAL A 149 -4.03 -9.26 -12.53
N ASN A 150 -4.32 -8.73 -11.33
CA ASN A 150 -5.69 -8.39 -10.93
C ASN A 150 -6.11 -6.97 -11.32
N ASN A 151 -5.20 -6.13 -11.84
CA ASN A 151 -5.46 -4.71 -12.11
C ASN A 151 -4.86 -4.27 -13.43
N GLU A 152 -5.46 -3.24 -14.03
CA GLU A 152 -4.81 -2.50 -15.10
C GLU A 152 -3.62 -1.71 -14.54
N VAL A 153 -2.46 -1.86 -15.18
CA VAL A 153 -1.22 -1.17 -14.81
C VAL A 153 -0.55 -0.55 -16.03
N ASP A 154 0.15 0.55 -15.82
CA ASP A 154 0.94 1.21 -16.86
C ASP A 154 2.30 0.53 -17.00
N TRP A 155 2.39 -0.37 -17.99
CA TRP A 155 3.59 -1.13 -18.27
C TRP A 155 4.77 -0.29 -18.76
N ASP A 156 4.50 0.81 -19.48
CA ASP A 156 5.55 1.72 -19.96
C ASP A 156 6.15 2.49 -18.79
N ALA A 157 5.29 2.98 -17.87
CA ALA A 157 5.75 3.61 -16.64
C ALA A 157 6.57 2.64 -15.78
N ILE A 158 6.10 1.41 -15.57
CA ILE A 158 6.84 0.38 -14.80
C ILE A 158 8.17 0.08 -15.48
N SER A 159 8.20 -0.09 -16.81
CA SER A 159 9.45 -0.37 -17.54
C SER A 159 10.47 0.76 -17.36
N LYS A 160 10.05 2.02 -17.57
CA LYS A 160 10.90 3.20 -17.42
C LYS A 160 11.43 3.34 -16.00
N TRP A 161 10.60 3.09 -15.00
CA TRP A 161 11.01 3.10 -13.60
C TRP A 161 12.02 1.97 -13.31
N TYR A 162 11.71 0.74 -13.73
CA TYR A 162 12.53 -0.45 -13.45
C TYR A 162 13.97 -0.30 -13.98
N MET A 163 14.14 0.28 -15.18
CA MET A 163 15.47 0.54 -15.74
C MET A 163 16.23 1.64 -14.99
N LYS A 164 15.54 2.63 -14.41
CA LYS A 164 16.16 3.69 -13.60
C LYS A 164 16.66 3.17 -12.26
N GLU A 165 16.08 2.08 -11.74
CA GLU A 165 16.58 1.39 -10.55
C GLU A 165 17.89 0.62 -10.81
N GLY A 166 18.40 0.61 -12.05
CA GLY A 166 19.67 -0.02 -12.42
C GLY A 166 19.56 -1.51 -12.77
N GLU A 167 18.33 -2.03 -12.85
CA GLU A 167 18.07 -3.42 -13.21
C GLU A 167 18.18 -3.68 -14.72
N SER A 168 18.47 -4.93 -15.09
CA SER A 168 18.65 -5.30 -16.49
C SER A 168 17.31 -5.50 -17.22
N ALA A 169 17.29 -5.22 -18.53
CA ALA A 169 16.14 -5.51 -19.38
C ALA A 169 15.75 -7.00 -19.37
N ALA A 170 16.71 -7.90 -19.15
CA ALA A 170 16.45 -9.33 -19.03
C ALA A 170 15.64 -9.68 -17.77
N GLU A 171 15.91 -9.02 -16.64
CA GLU A 171 15.14 -9.23 -15.40
C GLU A 171 13.73 -8.65 -15.50
N TYR A 172 13.58 -7.47 -16.12
CA TYR A 172 12.26 -6.91 -16.41
C TYR A 172 11.42 -7.84 -17.29
N GLU A 173 12.01 -8.39 -18.35
CA GLU A 173 11.33 -9.33 -19.24
C GLU A 173 10.97 -10.65 -18.53
N ARG A 174 11.80 -11.11 -17.59
CA ARG A 174 11.44 -12.26 -16.74
C ARG A 174 10.21 -11.95 -15.89
N PHE A 175 10.15 -10.78 -15.26
CA PHE A 175 8.97 -10.34 -14.52
C PHE A 175 7.71 -10.31 -15.41
N ARG A 176 7.79 -9.71 -16.60
CA ARG A 176 6.69 -9.68 -17.59
C ARG A 176 6.20 -11.08 -17.97
N LYS A 177 7.11 -12.02 -18.21
CA LYS A 177 6.77 -13.42 -18.50
C LYS A 177 6.06 -14.11 -17.34
N LEU A 178 6.46 -13.84 -16.11
CA LEU A 178 5.79 -14.39 -14.93
C LEU A 178 4.35 -13.87 -14.82
N VAL A 179 4.14 -12.57 -15.08
CA VAL A 179 2.79 -11.98 -15.09
C VAL A 179 1.91 -12.56 -16.19
N SER A 180 2.43 -12.69 -17.43
CA SER A 180 1.69 -13.30 -18.54
C SER A 180 1.24 -14.72 -18.20
N ARG A 181 2.17 -15.55 -17.69
CA ARG A 181 1.85 -16.94 -17.29
C ARG A 181 0.83 -17.01 -16.17
N ALA A 182 0.91 -16.12 -15.19
CA ALA A 182 -0.06 -16.08 -14.09
C ALA A 182 -1.45 -15.65 -14.58
N THR A 183 -1.51 -14.72 -15.54
CA THR A 183 -2.76 -14.27 -16.18
C THR A 183 -3.44 -15.42 -16.94
N GLU A 184 -2.68 -16.12 -17.79
CA GLU A 184 -3.17 -17.30 -18.54
C GLU A 184 -3.71 -18.38 -17.61
N GLN A 185 -3.06 -18.61 -16.46
CA GLN A 185 -3.52 -19.59 -15.47
C GLN A 185 -4.83 -19.21 -14.80
N LEU A 186 -5.10 -17.92 -14.58
CA LEU A 186 -6.38 -17.46 -14.03
C LEU A 186 -7.51 -17.57 -15.04
N GLU A 187 -7.27 -17.22 -16.31
CA GLU A 187 -8.28 -17.32 -17.38
C GLU A 187 -8.64 -18.77 -17.71
N SER A 188 -7.74 -19.72 -17.42
CA SER A 188 -7.96 -21.15 -17.65
C SER A 188 -8.77 -21.88 -16.57
N LYS A 189 -9.15 -21.19 -15.48
CA LYS A 189 -9.93 -21.73 -14.35
C LYS A 189 -11.38 -21.29 -14.42
#